data_AF-A0A7S0ZSP2-F1
#
_entry.id   AF-A0A7S0ZSP2-F1
#
_cell.length_a   1.000
_cell.length_b   1.000
_cell.length_c   1.000
_cell.angle_alpha   90.00
_cell.angle_beta   90.00
_cell.angle_gamma   90.00
#
_symmetry.space_group_name_H-M   'P 1'
#
loop_
_entity.id
_entity.type
_entity.pdbx_description
1 polymer ?
#
loop_
_entity_poly.entity_id
_entity_poly.type
_entity_poly.pdbx_seq_one_letter_code
_entity_poly.pdbx_strand_id
1 'polypeptide(L)'
;FGSRPNTICIFGSNSLWPMGCSQPSGISTPVERPPSLVGDDAVADGNSVQEPEAEQEVPLFFSEILSELDQRRAQFGGMRNFPRKPIISRKVKADELRTRYTDFEYIYLTVLGFAWLHMNLEEVLRKNNGRPFKHNPGVQLLETHSGMTMHADRPGANALLRAAPLSLVEAFQIGKRRNVKEFFKEAFDRSADPCLEGRIARVMEYLEKRGKGVTNGHTPPWEDVSLRALGPEAEVNDIVGDHLRVFLNECTWRWSIDQKISYEKATQLRDGDEEFVRSFNADTFEAAMLARGSVRDPFTCRWEVFTDGKWTPYEDNNSNLIERAKELGEPRLVLRLGPRGWSYTIDLLAMVQRNLYNGTERPIRSAGMVRKPGRVSHEELQAGIKFFVNLATLTEGKS
;
A
#
# COMPACT_ATOMS: atom_id res chain seq x y z
N PHE A 1 15.99 -42.77 -26.59
CA PHE A 1 15.73 -42.32 -25.20
C PHE A 1 16.42 -40.98 -25.01
N GLY A 2 15.65 -39.90 -25.04
CA GLY A 2 16.14 -38.53 -24.96
C GLY A 2 14.98 -37.56 -25.09
N SER A 3 14.28 -37.32 -23.98
CA SER A 3 13.19 -36.34 -23.90
C SER A 3 13.76 -34.97 -23.53
N ARG A 4 13.59 -34.00 -24.43
CA ARG A 4 13.82 -32.57 -24.17
C ARG A 4 12.65 -32.00 -23.36
N PRO A 5 12.85 -30.94 -22.55
CA PRO A 5 11.80 -30.35 -21.74
C PRO A 5 10.90 -29.40 -22.54
N ASN A 6 9.67 -29.28 -22.06
CA ASN A 6 8.56 -28.52 -22.62
C ASN A 6 8.89 -27.03 -22.81
N THR A 7 8.71 -26.57 -24.04
CA THR A 7 8.61 -25.16 -24.43
C THR A 7 7.35 -24.55 -23.82
N ILE A 8 7.50 -23.52 -22.99
CA ILE A 8 6.39 -22.66 -22.53
C ILE A 8 5.98 -21.75 -23.70
N CYS A 9 4.71 -21.85 -24.11
CA CYS A 9 4.11 -20.98 -25.11
C CYS A 9 4.00 -19.54 -24.58
N ILE A 10 4.75 -18.62 -25.16
CA ILE A 10 4.54 -17.17 -25.02
C ILE A 10 3.42 -16.79 -25.98
N PHE A 11 2.29 -16.31 -25.46
CA PHE A 11 1.19 -15.76 -26.26
C PHE A 11 1.70 -14.57 -27.09
N GLY A 12 1.65 -14.70 -28.41
CA GLY A 12 1.63 -13.58 -29.33
C GLY A 12 0.19 -13.07 -29.45
N SER A 13 -0.06 -11.81 -29.13
CA SER A 13 -1.37 -11.17 -29.26
C SER A 13 -1.27 -9.93 -30.14
N ASN A 14 -1.58 -10.11 -31.43
CA ASN A 14 -2.14 -9.05 -32.25
C ASN A 14 -3.65 -9.02 -31.97
N SER A 15 -4.07 -8.18 -31.02
CA SER A 15 -5.48 -7.85 -30.81
C SER A 15 -5.59 -6.34 -30.64
N LEU A 16 -6.12 -5.68 -31.67
CA LEU A 16 -6.49 -4.26 -31.61
C LEU A 16 -7.64 -4.12 -30.59
N TRP A 17 -7.36 -3.45 -29.48
CA TRP A 17 -8.36 -3.06 -28.48
C TRP A 17 -9.29 -1.99 -29.06
N PRO A 18 -10.62 -2.14 -29.00
CA PRO A 18 -11.52 -1.06 -29.39
C PRO A 18 -11.57 -0.01 -28.27
N MET A 19 -10.97 1.15 -28.53
CA MET A 19 -11.13 2.33 -27.69
C MET A 19 -12.47 3.00 -27.98
N GLY A 20 -13.38 2.97 -27.01
CA GLY A 20 -14.64 3.73 -27.04
C GLY A 20 -15.23 3.85 -25.64
N CYS A 21 -14.84 4.88 -24.90
CA CYS A 21 -15.49 5.26 -23.64
C CYS A 21 -16.49 6.39 -23.91
N SER A 22 -17.79 6.09 -23.85
CA SER A 22 -18.84 7.10 -23.85
C SER A 22 -19.00 7.70 -22.45
N GLN A 23 -18.89 9.02 -22.33
CA GLN A 23 -19.21 9.75 -21.09
C GLN A 23 -20.68 10.19 -21.07
N PRO A 24 -21.38 10.13 -19.92
CA PRO A 24 -22.66 10.79 -19.75
C PRO A 24 -22.46 12.27 -19.39
N SER A 25 -23.09 13.15 -20.15
CA SER A 25 -23.16 14.60 -19.92
C SER A 25 -24.08 14.91 -18.73
N GLY A 26 -23.51 15.45 -17.65
CA GLY A 26 -24.22 15.94 -16.47
C GLY A 26 -24.37 17.45 -16.48
N ILE A 27 -25.61 17.91 -16.27
CA ILE A 27 -26.06 19.30 -16.20
C ILE A 27 -25.44 19.99 -14.99
N SER A 28 -24.92 21.21 -15.20
CA SER A 28 -24.31 22.06 -14.18
C SER A 28 -25.34 23.04 -13.60
N THR A 29 -25.47 23.09 -12.27
CA THR A 29 -26.18 24.16 -11.56
C THR A 29 -25.18 24.97 -10.72
N PRO A 30 -25.34 26.31 -10.62
CA PRO A 30 -24.41 27.16 -9.88
C PRO A 30 -24.73 27.14 -8.38
N VAL A 31 -23.69 26.96 -7.56
CA VAL A 31 -23.74 27.07 -6.10
C VAL A 31 -23.25 28.46 -5.68
N GLU A 32 -24.09 29.20 -4.97
CA GLU A 32 -23.77 30.50 -4.36
C GLU A 32 -22.74 30.35 -3.22
N ARG A 33 -21.82 31.33 -3.13
CA ARG A 33 -20.86 31.46 -2.02
C ARG A 33 -21.49 32.22 -0.85
N PRO A 34 -21.33 31.77 0.41
CA PRO A 34 -21.60 32.62 1.56
C PRO A 34 -20.42 33.58 1.85
N PRO A 35 -20.70 34.70 2.56
CA PRO A 35 -19.76 35.81 2.74
C PRO A 35 -18.68 35.51 3.77
N SER A 36 -17.50 36.10 3.53
CA SER A 36 -16.34 36.12 4.41
C SER A 36 -16.59 37.01 5.62
N LEU A 37 -16.49 36.44 6.82
CA LEU A 37 -16.33 37.20 8.06
C LEU A 37 -14.85 37.19 8.44
N VAL A 38 -14.24 38.37 8.34
CA VAL A 38 -12.94 38.71 8.92
C VAL A 38 -13.20 39.06 10.39
N GLY A 39 -12.58 38.33 11.29
CA GLY A 39 -12.49 38.65 12.71
C GLY A 39 -11.06 38.36 13.15
N ASP A 40 -10.29 39.42 13.34
CA ASP A 40 -8.96 39.40 13.94
C ASP A 40 -9.11 39.14 15.44
N ASP A 41 -8.67 37.98 15.91
CA ASP A 41 -8.38 37.75 17.33
C ASP A 41 -7.02 37.07 17.47
N ALA A 42 -6.14 37.76 18.19
CA ALA A 42 -4.81 37.33 18.55
C ALA A 42 -4.88 36.12 19.49
N VAL A 43 -4.34 34.98 19.05
CA VAL A 43 -4.21 33.77 19.87
C VAL A 43 -2.74 33.44 20.06
N ALA A 44 -2.41 33.20 21.32
CA ALA A 44 -1.09 32.95 21.88
C ALA A 44 -0.28 31.85 21.17
N ASP A 45 1.02 32.09 21.08
CA ASP A 45 2.08 31.17 20.64
C ASP A 45 2.16 29.93 21.56
N GLY A 46 1.26 28.98 21.33
CA GLY A 46 1.42 27.60 21.75
C GLY A 46 2.14 26.82 20.66
N ASN A 47 3.47 26.79 20.72
CA ASN A 47 4.32 26.00 19.82
C ASN A 47 4.10 24.50 20.12
N SER A 48 2.97 23.96 19.64
CA SER A 48 2.67 22.53 19.69
C SER A 48 3.63 21.83 18.74
N VAL A 49 4.60 21.14 19.33
CA VAL A 49 5.45 20.18 18.61
C VAL A 49 4.51 19.15 17.99
N GLN A 50 4.25 19.29 16.69
CA GLN A 50 3.50 18.29 15.94
C GLN A 50 4.34 17.02 15.94
N GLU A 51 3.91 16.00 16.68
CA GLU A 51 4.45 14.66 16.49
C GLU A 51 4.28 14.28 15.01
N PRO A 52 5.34 13.75 14.38
CA PRO A 52 5.27 13.36 12.99
C PRO A 52 4.20 12.29 12.86
N GLU A 53 3.17 12.56 12.04
CA GLU A 53 2.24 11.53 11.58
C GLU A 53 3.08 10.34 11.12
N ALA A 54 2.85 9.16 11.72
CA ALA A 54 3.62 7.96 11.43
C ALA A 54 3.65 7.75 9.91
N GLU A 55 4.79 8.07 9.29
CA GLU A 55 4.94 7.93 7.85
C GLU A 55 4.75 6.44 7.56
N GLN A 56 3.65 6.10 6.91
CA GLN A 56 3.36 4.72 6.60
C GLN A 56 4.47 4.20 5.68
N GLU A 57 5.18 3.18 6.17
CA GLU A 57 6.34 2.65 5.48
C GLU A 57 5.90 2.00 4.17
N VAL A 58 6.42 2.56 3.08
CA VAL A 58 6.20 2.05 1.72
C VAL A 58 7.24 0.95 1.47
N PRO A 59 6.89 -0.17 0.79
CA PRO A 59 7.87 -1.21 0.47
C PRO A 59 9.12 -0.64 -0.20
N LEU A 60 10.29 -1.19 0.16
CA LEU A 60 11.60 -0.61 -0.17
C LEU A 60 11.76 -0.26 -1.65
N PHE A 61 11.29 -1.13 -2.53
CA PHE A 61 11.38 -0.94 -3.97
C PHE A 61 10.58 0.24 -4.50
N PHE A 62 9.44 0.56 -3.89
CA PHE A 62 8.72 1.79 -4.21
C PHE A 62 9.36 3.00 -3.54
N SER A 63 9.91 2.85 -2.32
CA SER A 63 10.64 3.92 -1.65
C SER A 63 11.86 4.38 -2.47
N GLU A 64 12.52 3.45 -3.17
CA GLU A 64 13.62 3.73 -4.09
C GLU A 64 13.14 4.53 -5.30
N ILE A 65 12.02 4.15 -5.92
CA ILE A 65 11.41 4.89 -7.03
C ILE A 65 11.08 6.32 -6.59
N LEU A 66 10.44 6.47 -5.43
CA LEU A 66 10.06 7.77 -4.88
C LEU A 66 11.30 8.63 -4.54
N SER A 67 12.35 8.03 -4.01
CA SER A 67 13.61 8.72 -3.71
C SER A 67 14.29 9.26 -4.98
N GLU A 68 14.34 8.46 -6.06
CA GLU A 68 14.85 8.92 -7.35
C GLU A 68 13.97 10.01 -7.98
N LEU A 69 12.65 9.95 -7.77
CA LEU A 69 11.72 11.00 -8.22
C LEU A 69 11.96 12.31 -7.45
N ASP A 70 12.14 12.24 -6.13
CA ASP A 70 12.38 13.39 -5.25
C ASP A 70 13.65 14.15 -5.63
N GLN A 71 14.74 13.43 -5.95
CA GLN A 71 15.98 14.02 -6.48
C GLN A 71 15.76 14.81 -7.78
N ARG A 72 14.67 14.55 -8.51
CA ARG A 72 14.33 15.17 -9.80
C ARG A 72 13.10 16.06 -9.71
N ARG A 73 12.63 16.38 -8.50
CA ARG A 73 11.38 17.13 -8.25
C ARG A 73 11.22 18.39 -9.12
N ALA A 74 12.26 19.22 -9.22
CA ALA A 74 12.21 20.45 -10.03
C ALA A 74 12.02 20.18 -11.53
N GLN A 75 12.55 19.06 -12.04
CA GLN A 75 12.46 18.69 -13.46
C GLN A 75 11.06 18.22 -13.88
N PHE A 76 10.22 17.84 -12.90
CA PHE A 76 8.86 17.37 -13.09
C PHE A 76 7.82 18.36 -12.54
N GLY A 77 8.20 19.63 -12.35
CA GLY A 77 7.28 20.72 -12.02
C GLY A 77 7.08 21.00 -10.52
N GLY A 78 7.71 20.24 -9.63
CA GLY A 78 7.66 20.46 -8.18
C GLY A 78 6.37 19.99 -7.50
N MET A 79 6.10 20.48 -6.30
CA MET A 79 4.81 20.27 -5.62
C MET A 79 4.01 21.57 -5.64
N ARG A 80 2.72 21.48 -5.94
CA ARG A 80 1.77 22.61 -5.96
C ARG A 80 0.58 22.39 -5.05
N ASN A 81 0.09 21.15 -5.00
CA ASN A 81 -1.13 20.74 -4.33
C ASN A 81 -0.87 20.16 -2.93
N PHE A 82 0.39 19.90 -2.58
CA PHE A 82 0.79 19.29 -1.32
C PHE A 82 1.80 20.15 -0.57
N PRO A 83 1.57 20.47 0.72
CA PRO A 83 2.47 21.33 1.50
C PRO A 83 3.77 20.62 1.87
N ARG A 84 3.75 19.30 2.07
CA ARG A 84 4.92 18.50 2.52
C ARG A 84 5.24 17.31 1.60
N LYS A 85 4.30 16.39 1.43
CA LYS A 85 4.48 15.15 0.65
C LYS A 85 3.15 14.78 -0.01
N PRO A 86 3.13 14.24 -1.24
CA PRO A 86 1.88 13.78 -1.85
C PRO A 86 1.30 12.58 -1.08
N ILE A 87 0.00 12.65 -0.81
CA ILE A 87 -0.78 11.59 -0.13
C ILE A 87 -2.04 11.27 -0.93
N ILE A 88 -2.47 10.01 -0.91
CA ILE A 88 -3.72 9.59 -1.56
C ILE A 88 -4.84 9.72 -0.54
N SER A 89 -5.59 10.81 -0.62
CA SER A 89 -6.81 11.01 0.20
C SER A 89 -8.09 10.64 -0.54
N ARG A 90 -8.03 10.59 -1.87
CA ARG A 90 -9.14 10.21 -2.76
C ARG A 90 -8.61 9.87 -4.16
N LYS A 91 -9.46 9.26 -4.98
CA LYS A 91 -9.24 9.21 -6.43
C LYS A 91 -9.25 10.61 -7.03
N VAL A 92 -8.17 10.94 -7.74
CA VAL A 92 -8.06 12.18 -8.52
C VAL A 92 -8.66 11.96 -9.90
N LYS A 93 -9.49 12.90 -10.35
CA LYS A 93 -10.13 12.82 -11.67
C LYS A 93 -9.12 13.12 -12.79
N ALA A 94 -9.38 12.62 -13.99
CA ALA A 94 -8.49 12.77 -15.15
C ALA A 94 -8.26 14.25 -15.51
N ASP A 95 -9.31 15.08 -15.48
CA ASP A 95 -9.23 16.53 -15.74
C ASP A 95 -8.37 17.25 -14.69
N GLU A 96 -8.52 16.90 -13.41
CA GLU A 96 -7.68 17.42 -12.34
C GLU A 96 -6.21 17.04 -12.55
N LEU A 97 -5.90 15.78 -12.84
CA LEU A 97 -4.53 15.32 -13.10
C LEU A 97 -3.87 16.07 -14.27
N ARG A 98 -4.62 16.35 -15.33
CA ARG A 98 -4.11 17.06 -16.51
C ARG A 98 -3.86 18.54 -16.26
N THR A 99 -4.72 19.19 -15.46
CA THR A 99 -4.74 20.66 -15.36
C THR A 99 -4.13 21.22 -14.08
N ARG A 100 -4.27 20.50 -12.95
CA ARG A 100 -3.89 21.00 -11.62
C ARG A 100 -2.63 20.35 -11.08
N TYR A 101 -2.37 19.11 -11.45
CA TYR A 101 -1.23 18.36 -10.94
C TYR A 101 -0.02 18.53 -11.85
N THR A 102 1.14 18.63 -11.21
CA THR A 102 2.43 18.54 -11.89
C THR A 102 2.72 17.09 -12.29
N ASP A 103 3.67 16.88 -13.20
CA ASP A 103 4.13 15.53 -13.53
C ASP A 103 4.71 14.85 -12.28
N PHE A 104 5.43 15.60 -11.44
CA PHE A 104 5.98 15.12 -10.17
C PHE A 104 4.89 14.53 -9.29
N GLU A 105 3.83 15.29 -9.01
CA GLU A 105 2.74 14.83 -8.14
C GLU A 105 1.97 13.67 -8.75
N TYR A 106 1.76 13.67 -10.07
CA TYR A 106 1.11 12.56 -10.76
C TYR A 106 1.92 11.26 -10.66
N ILE A 107 3.22 11.33 -10.95
CA ILE A 107 4.12 10.17 -10.84
C ILE A 107 4.15 9.69 -9.39
N TYR A 108 4.29 10.60 -8.43
CA TYR A 108 4.35 10.28 -7.01
C TYR A 108 3.10 9.52 -6.54
N LEU A 109 1.91 10.08 -6.81
CA LEU A 109 0.64 9.45 -6.45
C LEU A 109 0.43 8.12 -7.18
N THR A 110 0.95 7.99 -8.40
CA THR A 110 0.87 6.74 -9.15
C THR A 110 1.73 5.66 -8.51
N VAL A 111 2.99 5.94 -8.21
CA VAL A 111 3.91 5.02 -7.52
C VAL A 111 3.37 4.64 -6.14
N LEU A 112 2.87 5.62 -5.38
CA LEU A 112 2.23 5.38 -4.09
C LEU A 112 1.00 4.46 -4.25
N GLY A 113 0.19 4.68 -5.29
CA GLY A 113 -0.96 3.82 -5.59
C GLY A 113 -0.56 2.37 -5.88
N PHE A 114 0.50 2.13 -6.66
CA PHE A 114 1.02 0.77 -6.89
C PHE A 114 1.55 0.14 -5.60
N ALA A 115 2.19 0.93 -4.72
CA ALA A 115 2.62 0.46 -3.41
C ALA A 115 1.47 0.00 -2.52
N TRP A 116 0.41 0.82 -2.46
CA TRP A 116 -0.80 0.48 -1.74
C TRP A 116 -1.51 -0.74 -2.29
N LEU A 117 -1.58 -0.84 -3.63
CA LEU A 117 -2.10 -2.03 -4.29
C LEU A 117 -1.30 -3.27 -3.89
N HIS A 118 0.04 -3.22 -3.91
CA HIS A 118 0.87 -4.34 -3.50
C HIS A 118 0.59 -4.78 -2.04
N MET A 119 0.54 -3.82 -1.11
CA MET A 119 0.29 -4.11 0.31
C MET A 119 -1.11 -4.68 0.59
N ASN A 120 -2.11 -4.32 -0.22
CA ASN A 120 -3.51 -4.72 -0.03
C ASN A 120 -4.01 -5.71 -1.09
N LEU A 121 -3.10 -6.29 -1.89
CA LEU A 121 -3.41 -7.04 -3.10
C LEU A 121 -4.36 -8.20 -2.83
N GLU A 122 -4.06 -9.00 -1.80
CA GLU A 122 -4.85 -10.19 -1.47
C GLU A 122 -6.26 -9.82 -1.00
N GLU A 123 -6.41 -8.75 -0.23
CA GLU A 123 -7.72 -8.29 0.22
C GLU A 123 -8.55 -7.72 -0.94
N VAL A 124 -7.91 -6.96 -1.85
CA VAL A 124 -8.55 -6.46 -3.08
C VAL A 124 -9.02 -7.63 -3.95
N LEU A 125 -8.18 -8.65 -4.14
CA LEU A 125 -8.51 -9.84 -4.93
C LEU A 125 -9.62 -10.67 -4.28
N ARG A 126 -9.57 -10.86 -2.97
CA ARG A 126 -10.60 -11.60 -2.22
C ARG A 126 -11.96 -10.93 -2.29
N LYS A 127 -11.99 -9.59 -2.23
CA LYS A 127 -13.23 -8.81 -2.36
C LYS A 127 -13.65 -8.59 -3.81
N ASN A 128 -12.81 -8.93 -4.78
CA ASN A 128 -13.17 -8.81 -6.18
C ASN A 128 -14.24 -9.85 -6.55
N ASN A 129 -15.48 -9.41 -6.73
CA ASN A 129 -16.63 -10.26 -7.05
C ASN A 129 -16.97 -10.30 -8.55
N GLY A 130 -16.09 -9.77 -9.42
CA GLY A 130 -16.29 -9.72 -10.87
C GLY A 130 -17.42 -8.80 -11.34
N ARG A 131 -18.00 -7.97 -10.47
CA ARG A 131 -19.04 -6.99 -10.85
C ARG A 131 -18.43 -5.65 -11.28
N PRO A 132 -19.21 -4.79 -11.95
CA PRO A 132 -18.79 -3.41 -12.26
C PRO A 132 -18.42 -2.61 -11.00
N PHE A 133 -17.58 -1.58 -11.18
CA PHE A 133 -16.91 -0.85 -10.08
C PHE A 133 -17.84 -0.43 -8.92
N LYS A 134 -19.05 0.06 -9.21
CA LYS A 134 -20.00 0.54 -8.19
C LYS A 134 -20.50 -0.56 -7.24
N HIS A 135 -20.43 -1.81 -7.68
CA HIS A 135 -20.97 -2.98 -6.97
C HIS A 135 -19.88 -4.01 -6.62
N ASN A 136 -18.62 -3.61 -6.76
CA ASN A 136 -17.47 -4.47 -6.52
C ASN A 136 -16.67 -3.95 -5.32
N PRO A 137 -16.73 -4.62 -4.16
CA PRO A 137 -16.06 -4.15 -2.96
C PRO A 137 -14.52 -4.19 -3.09
N GLY A 138 -13.96 -5.05 -3.95
CA GLY A 138 -12.53 -5.05 -4.26
C GLY A 138 -12.11 -3.79 -5.01
N VAL A 139 -12.91 -3.33 -5.98
CA VAL A 139 -12.63 -2.08 -6.71
C VAL A 139 -12.81 -0.85 -5.83
N GLN A 140 -13.81 -0.84 -4.93
CA GLN A 140 -13.99 0.24 -3.95
C GLN A 140 -12.80 0.33 -2.98
N LEU A 141 -12.30 -0.83 -2.54
CA LEU A 141 -11.10 -0.91 -1.70
C LEU A 141 -9.87 -0.40 -2.46
N LEU A 142 -9.69 -0.83 -3.71
CA LEU A 142 -8.63 -0.34 -4.60
C LEU A 142 -8.69 1.19 -4.73
N GLU A 143 -9.88 1.76 -4.98
CA GLU A 143 -10.07 3.20 -5.13
C GLU A 143 -9.70 3.96 -3.86
N THR A 144 -10.12 3.43 -2.71
CA THR A 144 -9.90 4.05 -1.40
C THR A 144 -8.42 4.09 -1.05
N HIS A 145 -7.69 2.98 -1.20
CA HIS A 145 -6.28 2.90 -0.78
C HIS A 145 -5.30 3.43 -1.83
N SER A 146 -5.55 3.15 -3.11
CA SER A 146 -4.58 3.40 -4.18
C SER A 146 -4.95 4.58 -5.08
N GLY A 147 -6.13 5.16 -4.92
CA GLY A 147 -6.62 6.24 -5.78
C GLY A 147 -6.86 5.80 -7.23
N MET A 148 -6.92 4.49 -7.50
CA MET A 148 -7.14 3.90 -8.83
C MET A 148 -8.42 3.07 -8.85
N THR A 149 -9.06 2.97 -10.01
CA THR A 149 -10.15 2.00 -10.25
C THR A 149 -9.76 1.05 -11.35
N MET A 150 -10.51 -0.04 -11.51
CA MET A 150 -10.36 -0.96 -12.63
C MET A 150 -11.71 -1.52 -13.08
N HIS A 151 -11.72 -2.12 -14.26
CA HIS A 151 -12.79 -2.94 -14.81
C HIS A 151 -12.67 -4.39 -14.34
N ALA A 152 -13.09 -4.63 -13.11
CA ALA A 152 -12.95 -5.93 -12.47
C ALA A 152 -13.80 -7.06 -13.08
N ASP A 153 -14.78 -6.72 -13.93
CA ASP A 153 -15.63 -7.64 -14.70
C ASP A 153 -14.95 -8.17 -15.98
N ARG A 154 -13.78 -7.63 -16.36
CA ARG A 154 -13.07 -8.07 -17.56
C ARG A 154 -12.21 -9.32 -17.32
N PRO A 155 -12.10 -10.22 -18.32
CA PRO A 155 -11.13 -11.31 -18.28
C PRO A 155 -9.71 -10.79 -18.03
N GLY A 156 -8.99 -11.43 -17.12
CA GLY A 156 -7.61 -11.05 -16.78
C GLY A 156 -7.47 -9.92 -15.75
N ALA A 157 -8.57 -9.36 -15.22
CA ALA A 157 -8.54 -8.35 -14.16
C ALA A 157 -7.64 -8.75 -12.97
N ASN A 158 -7.78 -9.97 -12.46
CA ASN A 158 -6.95 -10.45 -11.35
C ASN A 158 -5.48 -10.61 -11.72
N ALA A 159 -5.18 -11.03 -12.96
CA ALA A 159 -3.80 -11.10 -13.44
C ALA A 159 -3.18 -9.70 -13.53
N LEU A 160 -3.97 -8.71 -13.96
CA LEU A 160 -3.55 -7.32 -14.03
C LEU A 160 -3.20 -6.77 -12.64
N LEU A 161 -4.07 -7.00 -11.64
CA LEU A 161 -3.82 -6.57 -10.25
C LEU A 161 -2.49 -7.10 -9.71
N ARG A 162 -2.14 -8.35 -10.04
CA ARG A 162 -0.88 -8.98 -9.63
C ARG A 162 0.32 -8.45 -10.40
N ALA A 163 0.20 -8.29 -11.72
CA ALA A 163 1.29 -7.85 -12.58
C ALA A 163 1.62 -6.35 -12.41
N ALA A 164 0.63 -5.53 -12.07
CA ALA A 164 0.75 -4.08 -12.04
C ALA A 164 1.92 -3.55 -11.20
N PRO A 165 2.02 -3.87 -9.90
CA PRO A 165 3.16 -3.50 -9.06
C PRO A 165 4.51 -3.94 -9.63
N LEU A 166 4.60 -5.20 -10.09
CA LEU A 166 5.82 -5.77 -10.65
C LEU A 166 6.31 -5.00 -11.87
N SER A 167 5.44 -4.82 -12.86
CA SER A 167 5.84 -4.20 -14.12
C SER A 167 6.40 -2.80 -13.90
N LEU A 168 5.88 -2.07 -12.89
CA LEU A 168 6.42 -0.77 -12.53
C LEU A 168 7.85 -0.88 -11.97
N VAL A 169 8.10 -1.83 -11.07
CA VAL A 169 9.44 -2.05 -10.50
C VAL A 169 10.42 -2.47 -11.58
N GLU A 170 10.03 -3.41 -12.44
CA GLU A 170 10.86 -3.87 -13.57
C GLU A 170 11.19 -2.70 -14.52
N ALA A 171 10.18 -1.92 -14.88
CA ALA A 171 10.35 -0.76 -15.75
C ALA A 171 11.30 0.27 -15.13
N PHE A 172 11.16 0.51 -13.82
CA PHE A 172 12.07 1.40 -13.11
C PHE A 172 13.50 0.88 -13.10
N GLN A 173 13.74 -0.42 -12.88
CA GLN A 173 15.11 -0.97 -12.87
C GLN A 173 15.76 -0.90 -14.27
N ILE A 174 14.99 -1.03 -15.34
CA ILE A 174 15.47 -0.75 -16.71
C ILE A 174 15.78 0.75 -16.86
N GLY A 175 14.88 1.60 -16.39
CA GLY A 175 15.04 3.06 -16.35
C GLY A 175 16.28 3.51 -15.61
N LYS A 176 16.53 2.96 -14.42
CA LYS A 176 17.63 3.31 -13.53
C LYS A 176 18.99 3.10 -14.17
N ARG A 177 19.15 1.99 -14.89
CA ARG A 177 20.39 1.65 -15.60
C ARG A 177 20.65 2.49 -16.84
N ARG A 178 19.59 2.98 -17.48
CA ARG A 178 19.71 3.72 -18.75
C ARG A 178 19.57 5.23 -18.53
N ASN A 179 18.37 5.65 -18.16
CA ASN A 179 18.02 7.04 -17.95
C ASN A 179 16.72 7.14 -17.13
N VAL A 180 16.87 7.35 -15.81
CA VAL A 180 15.73 7.50 -14.87
C VAL A 180 14.75 8.58 -15.33
N LYS A 181 15.25 9.69 -15.87
CA LYS A 181 14.41 10.80 -16.32
C LYS A 181 13.53 10.39 -17.50
N GLU A 182 14.09 9.63 -18.43
CA GLU A 182 13.35 9.12 -19.59
C GLU A 182 12.30 8.09 -19.15
N PHE A 183 12.63 7.22 -18.19
CA PHE A 183 11.65 6.32 -17.58
C PHE A 183 10.44 7.08 -17.02
N PHE A 184 10.67 8.08 -16.17
CA PHE A 184 9.57 8.86 -15.59
C PHE A 184 8.73 9.60 -16.64
N LYS A 185 9.34 10.04 -17.75
CA LYS A 185 8.60 10.72 -18.84
C LYS A 185 7.80 9.76 -19.72
N GLU A 186 8.32 8.58 -19.98
CA GLU A 186 7.70 7.65 -20.93
C GLU A 186 6.68 6.72 -20.25
N ALA A 187 7.02 6.19 -19.08
CA ALA A 187 6.17 5.25 -18.35
C ALA A 187 4.99 5.92 -17.63
N PHE A 188 5.03 7.24 -17.45
CA PHE A 188 3.98 8.01 -16.80
C PHE A 188 3.48 9.11 -17.73
N ASP A 189 2.23 9.00 -18.13
CA ASP A 189 1.53 10.03 -18.88
C ASP A 189 0.24 10.41 -18.15
N ARG A 190 0.15 11.67 -17.71
CA ARG A 190 -1.06 12.22 -17.05
C ARG A 190 -2.25 12.40 -18.00
N SER A 191 -2.01 12.28 -19.30
CA SER A 191 -3.06 12.28 -20.32
C SER A 191 -3.79 10.92 -20.42
N ALA A 192 -3.12 9.83 -20.00
CA ALA A 192 -3.67 8.48 -20.00
C ALA A 192 -4.88 8.34 -19.07
N ASP A 193 -5.63 7.25 -19.23
CA ASP A 193 -6.75 6.94 -18.34
C ASP A 193 -6.22 6.74 -16.90
N PRO A 194 -6.75 7.45 -15.89
CA PRO A 194 -6.30 7.32 -14.51
C PRO A 194 -6.64 5.97 -13.86
N CYS A 195 -7.37 5.08 -14.53
CA CYS A 195 -7.58 3.71 -14.08
C CYS A 195 -6.27 2.89 -14.03
N LEU A 196 -6.32 1.74 -13.36
CA LEU A 196 -5.18 0.84 -13.24
C LEU A 196 -4.70 0.38 -14.62
N GLU A 197 -5.62 0.02 -15.51
CA GLU A 197 -5.38 -0.42 -16.89
C GLU A 197 -4.63 0.63 -17.71
N GLY A 198 -5.02 1.89 -17.63
CA GLY A 198 -4.39 2.98 -18.37
C GLY A 198 -2.95 3.20 -17.91
N ARG A 199 -2.72 3.17 -16.59
CA ARG A 199 -1.40 3.36 -16.00
C ARG A 199 -0.45 2.20 -16.32
N ILE A 200 -0.92 0.97 -16.14
CA ILE A 200 -0.11 -0.22 -16.43
C ILE A 200 0.17 -0.37 -17.92
N ALA A 201 -0.75 0.02 -18.81
CA ALA A 201 -0.49 0.01 -20.25
C ALA A 201 0.71 0.88 -20.63
N ARG A 202 0.87 2.07 -20.00
CA ARG A 202 2.04 2.95 -20.22
C ARG A 202 3.34 2.33 -19.72
N VAL A 203 3.30 1.66 -18.58
CA VAL A 203 4.45 0.92 -18.04
C VAL A 203 4.84 -0.24 -18.96
N MET A 204 3.86 -0.99 -19.47
CA MET A 204 4.10 -2.09 -20.40
C MET A 204 4.67 -1.59 -21.74
N GLU A 205 4.15 -0.50 -22.29
CA GLU A 205 4.68 0.13 -23.50
C GLU A 205 6.15 0.56 -23.32
N TYR A 206 6.50 1.08 -22.14
CA TYR A 206 7.90 1.37 -21.80
C TYR A 206 8.77 0.11 -21.80
N LEU A 207 8.30 -0.97 -21.16
CA LEU A 207 9.02 -2.26 -21.12
C LEU A 207 9.22 -2.84 -22.53
N GLU A 208 8.18 -2.85 -23.35
CA GLU A 208 8.21 -3.33 -24.73
C GLU A 208 9.21 -2.55 -25.57
N LYS A 209 9.20 -1.21 -25.48
CA LYS A 209 10.13 -0.34 -26.21
C LYS A 209 11.59 -0.56 -25.81
N ARG A 210 11.86 -0.92 -24.55
CA ARG A 210 13.22 -1.04 -24.01
C ARG A 210 13.79 -2.47 -24.05
N GLY A 211 12.94 -3.45 -24.36
CA GLY A 211 13.27 -4.84 -24.65
C GLY A 211 13.47 -5.71 -23.40
N LYS A 212 13.02 -6.98 -23.46
CA LYS A 212 13.08 -8.02 -22.41
C LYS A 212 14.50 -8.55 -22.09
N GLY A 213 15.53 -7.75 -22.33
CA GLY A 213 16.88 -8.28 -22.56
C GLY A 213 17.77 -8.49 -21.33
N VAL A 214 17.42 -7.98 -20.15
CA VAL A 214 18.40 -7.96 -19.06
C VAL A 214 17.75 -8.03 -17.67
N THR A 215 17.30 -9.22 -17.27
CA THR A 215 17.26 -9.57 -15.84
C THR A 215 18.72 -9.73 -15.40
N ASN A 216 19.40 -8.62 -15.10
CA ASN A 216 20.67 -8.70 -14.38
C ASN A 216 20.30 -9.23 -13.00
N GLY A 217 20.99 -10.27 -12.53
CA GLY A 217 20.74 -10.96 -11.26
C GLY A 217 20.75 -10.12 -9.98
N HIS A 218 20.68 -8.79 -10.05
CA HIS A 218 20.52 -7.85 -8.94
C HIS A 218 19.06 -7.64 -8.52
N THR A 219 18.07 -7.93 -9.38
CA THR A 219 16.65 -7.83 -9.00
C THR A 219 16.10 -9.23 -8.76
N PRO A 220 15.40 -9.47 -7.64
CA PRO A 220 14.76 -10.75 -7.42
C PRO A 220 13.74 -11.06 -8.50
N PRO A 221 13.59 -12.34 -8.91
CA PRO A 221 12.39 -12.78 -9.63
C PRO A 221 11.14 -12.33 -8.88
N TRP A 222 10.07 -11.98 -9.60
CA TRP A 222 8.85 -11.53 -8.95
C TRP A 222 8.24 -12.59 -8.04
N GLU A 223 8.31 -13.83 -8.51
CA GLU A 223 7.82 -15.00 -7.79
C GLU A 223 8.45 -15.05 -6.42
N ASP A 224 9.69 -14.59 -6.24
CA ASP A 224 10.40 -14.58 -4.97
C ASP A 224 9.86 -13.56 -3.98
N VAL A 225 9.36 -12.40 -4.43
CA VAL A 225 8.93 -11.27 -3.58
C VAL A 225 7.44 -10.97 -3.65
N SER A 226 6.66 -11.85 -4.28
CA SER A 226 5.20 -11.76 -4.35
C SER A 226 4.53 -12.97 -3.74
N LEU A 227 3.44 -12.71 -3.02
CA LEU A 227 2.56 -13.76 -2.53
C LEU A 227 1.87 -14.46 -3.71
N ARG A 228 1.72 -15.78 -3.58
CA ARG A 228 0.93 -16.61 -4.48
C ARG A 228 -0.55 -16.49 -4.12
N ALA A 229 -1.39 -16.66 -5.13
CA ALA A 229 -2.84 -16.76 -4.94
C ALA A 229 -3.20 -18.10 -4.28
N LEU A 230 -3.16 -18.15 -2.95
CA LEU A 230 -3.58 -19.34 -2.22
C LEU A 230 -5.10 -19.40 -2.16
N GLY A 231 -5.70 -20.51 -2.59
CA GLY A 231 -7.16 -20.71 -2.51
C GLY A 231 -7.68 -20.64 -1.07
N PRO A 232 -8.99 -20.45 -0.83
CA PRO A 232 -9.55 -20.30 0.51
C PRO A 232 -9.27 -21.51 1.42
N GLU A 233 -9.15 -22.70 0.84
CA GLU A 233 -8.86 -23.97 1.51
C GLU A 233 -7.37 -24.22 1.79
N ALA A 234 -6.49 -23.25 1.50
CA ALA A 234 -5.05 -23.42 1.75
C ALA A 234 -4.77 -23.62 3.25
N GLU A 235 -3.91 -24.58 3.57
CA GLU A 235 -3.56 -24.88 4.95
C GLU A 235 -2.76 -23.72 5.56
N VAL A 236 -2.80 -23.62 6.90
CA VAL A 236 -2.03 -22.61 7.66
C VAL A 236 -0.56 -22.61 7.25
N ASN A 237 0.05 -23.79 7.11
CA ASN A 237 1.46 -23.93 6.76
C ASN A 237 1.76 -23.45 5.33
N ASP A 238 0.83 -23.62 4.39
CA ASP A 238 0.99 -23.08 3.04
C ASP A 238 0.98 -21.56 3.05
N ILE A 239 0.09 -20.96 3.85
CA ILE A 239 -0.02 -19.50 3.99
C ILE A 239 1.23 -18.95 4.67
N VAL A 240 1.58 -19.47 5.85
CA VAL A 240 2.77 -19.03 6.60
C VAL A 240 4.04 -19.26 5.78
N GLY A 241 4.16 -20.40 5.09
CA GLY A 241 5.31 -20.73 4.26
C GLY A 241 5.45 -19.81 3.04
N ASP A 242 4.35 -19.45 2.38
CA ASP A 242 4.40 -18.51 1.26
C ASP A 242 4.80 -17.10 1.70
N HIS A 243 4.29 -16.66 2.86
CA HIS A 243 4.69 -15.40 3.47
C HIS A 243 6.17 -15.41 3.91
N LEU A 244 6.64 -16.51 4.50
CA LEU A 244 8.04 -16.67 4.91
C LEU A 244 8.97 -16.61 3.70
N ARG A 245 8.62 -17.29 2.61
CA ARG A 245 9.37 -17.26 1.35
C ARG A 245 9.52 -15.82 0.84
N VAL A 246 8.41 -15.08 0.78
CA VAL A 246 8.44 -13.67 0.34
C VAL A 246 9.26 -12.81 1.28
N PHE A 247 9.06 -12.95 2.59
CA PHE A 247 9.81 -12.21 3.60
C PHE A 247 11.32 -12.44 3.48
N LEU A 248 11.76 -13.70 3.44
CA LEU A 248 13.18 -14.04 3.34
C LEU A 248 13.81 -13.46 2.07
N ASN A 249 13.10 -13.49 0.94
CA ASN A 249 13.62 -12.98 -0.32
C ASN A 249 13.63 -11.45 -0.37
N GLU A 250 12.65 -10.76 0.22
CA GLU A 250 12.71 -9.31 0.42
C GLU A 250 13.91 -8.92 1.29
N CYS A 251 14.16 -9.67 2.37
CA CYS A 251 15.30 -9.47 3.24
C CYS A 251 16.63 -9.71 2.53
N THR A 252 16.74 -10.82 1.78
CA THR A 252 17.91 -11.11 0.91
C THR A 252 18.16 -9.99 -0.06
N TRP A 253 17.11 -9.45 -0.67
CA TRP A 253 17.25 -8.37 -1.61
C TRP A 253 17.76 -7.10 -0.95
N ARG A 254 17.17 -6.69 0.18
CA ARG A 254 17.67 -5.55 0.96
C ARG A 254 19.14 -5.73 1.30
N TRP A 255 19.50 -6.88 1.85
CA TRP A 255 20.87 -7.20 2.20
C TRP A 255 21.81 -7.19 0.98
N SER A 256 21.37 -7.68 -0.19
CA SER A 256 22.16 -7.63 -1.42
C SER A 256 22.51 -6.19 -1.86
N ILE A 257 21.59 -5.25 -1.64
CA ILE A 257 21.80 -3.83 -1.93
C ILE A 257 22.84 -3.25 -0.97
N ASP A 258 22.70 -3.53 0.33
CA ASP A 258 23.61 -3.05 1.38
C ASP A 258 25.04 -3.58 1.17
N GLN A 259 25.15 -4.85 0.79
CA GLN A 259 26.43 -5.53 0.50
C GLN A 259 26.96 -5.24 -0.92
N LYS A 260 26.19 -4.55 -1.77
CA LYS A 260 26.54 -4.27 -3.18
C LYS A 260 26.86 -5.52 -4.00
N ILE A 261 26.14 -6.61 -3.77
CA ILE A 261 26.26 -7.87 -4.51
C ILE A 261 25.03 -8.12 -5.39
N SER A 262 25.06 -9.15 -6.23
CA SER A 262 23.85 -9.58 -6.94
C SER A 262 22.89 -10.30 -5.98
N TYR A 263 21.58 -10.22 -6.26
CA TYR A 263 20.57 -10.95 -5.51
C TYR A 263 20.83 -12.46 -5.57
N GLU A 264 21.21 -12.99 -6.74
CA GLU A 264 21.61 -14.40 -6.90
C GLU A 264 22.77 -14.78 -5.98
N LYS A 265 23.77 -13.89 -5.85
CA LYS A 265 24.91 -14.12 -4.96
C LYS A 265 24.50 -14.01 -3.49
N ALA A 266 23.63 -13.06 -3.16
CA ALA A 266 23.09 -12.90 -1.81
C ALA A 266 22.30 -14.14 -1.38
N THR A 267 21.47 -14.72 -2.25
CA THR A 267 20.74 -15.97 -1.99
C THR A 267 21.69 -17.13 -1.66
N GLN A 268 22.87 -17.19 -2.29
CA GLN A 268 23.88 -18.22 -1.99
C GLN A 268 24.64 -17.98 -0.67
N LEU A 269 24.77 -16.73 -0.23
CA LEU A 269 25.58 -16.37 0.93
C LEU A 269 24.77 -16.28 2.23
N ARG A 270 23.46 -15.97 2.14
CA ARG A 270 22.63 -15.64 3.31
C ARG A 270 22.58 -16.74 4.36
N ASP A 271 22.62 -18.02 3.95
CA ASP A 271 22.46 -19.16 4.86
C ASP A 271 23.67 -19.35 5.81
N GLY A 272 24.80 -18.67 5.55
CA GLY A 272 26.01 -18.71 6.39
C GLY A 272 26.40 -17.38 7.01
N ASP A 273 25.60 -16.33 6.83
CA ASP A 273 25.94 -14.99 7.29
C ASP A 273 25.26 -14.66 8.63
N GLU A 274 26.06 -14.45 9.67
CA GLU A 274 25.56 -14.17 11.02
C GLU A 274 24.78 -12.85 11.12
N GLU A 275 25.14 -11.85 10.31
CA GLU A 275 24.47 -10.54 10.30
C GLU A 275 23.07 -10.66 9.68
N PHE A 276 22.96 -11.40 8.57
CA PHE A 276 21.69 -11.74 7.94
C PHE A 276 20.77 -12.47 8.93
N VAL A 277 21.26 -13.57 9.51
CA VAL A 277 20.53 -14.39 10.48
C VAL A 277 20.07 -13.58 11.71
N ARG A 278 20.90 -12.66 12.19
CA ARG A 278 20.55 -11.81 13.32
C ARG A 278 19.43 -10.82 12.99
N SER A 279 19.44 -10.30 11.77
CA SER A 279 18.51 -9.25 11.33
C SER A 279 17.17 -9.82 10.86
N PHE A 280 17.14 -11.09 10.45
CA PHE A 280 15.98 -11.74 9.84
C PHE A 280 15.70 -13.07 10.54
N ASN A 281 14.88 -13.00 11.58
CA ASN A 281 14.56 -14.10 12.50
C ASN A 281 13.04 -14.22 12.73
N ALA A 282 12.64 -15.18 13.57
CA ALA A 282 11.25 -15.44 13.95
C ALA A 282 10.47 -14.18 14.35
N ASP A 283 11.04 -13.34 15.22
CA ASP A 283 10.37 -12.14 15.74
C ASP A 283 10.12 -11.11 14.64
N THR A 284 11.13 -10.89 13.79
CA THR A 284 10.99 -9.96 12.66
C THR A 284 9.99 -10.45 11.61
N PHE A 285 9.91 -11.77 11.40
CA PHE A 285 8.94 -12.36 10.49
C PHE A 285 7.51 -12.27 11.04
N GLU A 286 7.33 -12.53 12.34
CA GLU A 286 6.05 -12.33 13.02
C GLU A 286 5.58 -10.87 12.91
N ALA A 287 6.46 -9.92 13.22
CA ALA A 287 6.15 -8.49 13.09
C ALA A 287 5.73 -8.13 11.65
N ALA A 288 6.40 -8.70 10.64
CA ALA A 288 6.03 -8.51 9.24
C ALA A 288 4.66 -9.12 8.90
N MET A 289 4.33 -10.31 9.42
CA MET A 289 3.03 -10.95 9.24
C MET A 289 1.88 -10.14 9.85
N LEU A 290 2.10 -9.59 11.05
CA LEU A 290 1.16 -8.70 11.72
C LEU A 290 0.96 -7.40 10.94
N ALA A 291 2.05 -6.75 10.52
CA ALA A 291 2.01 -5.51 9.75
C ALA A 291 1.28 -5.67 8.39
N ARG A 292 1.38 -6.85 7.77
CA ARG A 292 0.66 -7.20 6.53
C ARG A 292 -0.81 -7.54 6.74
N GLY A 293 -1.30 -7.58 7.98
CA GLY A 293 -2.68 -7.93 8.30
C GLY A 293 -3.07 -9.36 7.93
N SER A 294 -2.09 -10.26 7.74
CA SER A 294 -2.33 -11.66 7.36
C SER A 294 -2.81 -12.49 8.55
N VAL A 295 -2.45 -12.04 9.75
CA VAL A 295 -2.85 -12.62 11.03
C VAL A 295 -4.21 -12.06 11.44
N ARG A 296 -5.13 -12.97 11.75
CA ARG A 296 -6.35 -12.68 12.50
C ARG A 296 -5.93 -12.37 13.91
N ASP A 297 -5.77 -11.09 14.17
CA ASP A 297 -5.59 -10.57 15.52
C ASP A 297 -6.71 -11.11 16.42
N PRO A 298 -6.39 -11.77 17.55
CA PRO A 298 -7.37 -12.48 18.35
C PRO A 298 -8.60 -11.64 18.62
N PHE A 299 -8.48 -10.34 18.95
CA PHE A 299 -9.61 -9.43 18.99
C PHE A 299 -9.13 -7.99 18.98
N THR A 300 -9.45 -7.21 17.95
CA THR A 300 -9.30 -5.75 18.08
C THR A 300 -10.56 -5.17 18.66
N CYS A 301 -10.42 -4.46 19.77
CA CYS A 301 -11.49 -3.68 20.35
C CYS A 301 -11.91 -2.59 19.35
N ARG A 302 -13.12 -2.69 18.79
CA ARG A 302 -13.62 -1.64 17.88
C ARG A 302 -14.13 -0.49 18.72
N TRP A 303 -13.47 0.65 18.62
CA TRP A 303 -13.94 1.86 19.27
C TRP A 303 -14.93 2.59 18.37
N GLU A 304 -15.94 3.21 18.96
CA GLU A 304 -16.95 4.02 18.27
C GLU A 304 -17.11 5.37 18.96
N VAL A 305 -17.45 6.40 18.19
CA VAL A 305 -17.80 7.74 18.66
C VAL A 305 -19.24 8.07 18.28
N PHE A 306 -19.99 8.70 19.18
CA PHE A 306 -21.36 9.11 18.93
C PHE A 306 -21.41 10.44 18.18
N THR A 307 -21.84 10.40 16.92
CA THR A 307 -21.88 11.55 16.01
C THR A 307 -23.22 11.59 15.31
N ASP A 308 -23.90 12.73 15.32
CA ASP A 308 -25.17 12.94 14.58
C ASP A 308 -26.23 11.85 14.86
N GLY A 309 -26.38 11.49 16.15
CA GLY A 309 -27.39 10.52 16.60
C GLY A 309 -27.04 9.05 16.35
N LYS A 310 -25.84 8.72 15.85
CA LYS A 310 -25.39 7.35 15.60
C LYS A 310 -23.98 7.09 16.10
N TRP A 311 -23.68 5.83 16.40
CA TRP A 311 -22.32 5.39 16.69
C TRP A 311 -21.57 5.15 15.38
N THR A 312 -20.44 5.83 15.22
CA THR A 312 -19.56 5.71 14.06
C THR A 312 -18.24 5.08 14.51
N PRO A 313 -17.77 3.99 13.87
CA PRO A 313 -16.51 3.37 14.25
C PRO A 313 -15.33 4.27 13.93
N TYR A 314 -14.32 4.24 14.78
CA TYR A 314 -12.99 4.74 14.42
C TYR A 314 -12.36 3.84 13.38
N GLU A 315 -11.44 4.39 12.59
CA GLU A 315 -10.54 3.59 11.75
C GLU A 315 -9.73 2.61 12.61
N ASP A 316 -9.35 1.47 12.04
CA ASP A 316 -8.69 0.38 12.78
C ASP A 316 -7.42 0.84 13.50
N ASN A 317 -6.60 1.69 12.86
CA ASN A 317 -5.39 2.23 13.48
C ASN A 317 -5.73 3.06 14.73
N ASN A 318 -6.73 3.93 14.62
CA ASN A 318 -7.19 4.75 15.75
C ASN A 318 -7.80 3.89 16.85
N SER A 319 -8.58 2.86 16.51
CA SER A 319 -9.10 1.89 17.49
C SER A 319 -7.97 1.17 18.24
N ASN A 320 -6.90 0.75 17.56
CA ASN A 320 -5.75 0.09 18.20
C ASN A 320 -4.98 1.06 19.11
N LEU A 321 -4.83 2.33 18.71
CA LEU A 321 -4.20 3.36 19.56
C LEU A 321 -5.01 3.60 20.84
N ILE A 322 -6.34 3.68 20.72
CA ILE A 322 -7.23 3.86 21.87
C ILE A 322 -7.16 2.64 22.79
N GLU A 323 -7.20 1.42 22.25
CA GLU A 323 -7.10 0.21 23.08
C GLU A 323 -5.74 0.10 23.76
N ARG A 324 -4.64 0.38 23.06
CA ARG A 324 -3.30 0.39 23.64
C ARG A 324 -3.17 1.41 24.77
N ALA A 325 -3.66 2.63 24.58
CA ALA A 325 -3.66 3.66 25.63
C ALA A 325 -4.44 3.19 26.87
N LYS A 326 -5.59 2.54 26.66
CA LYS A 326 -6.37 1.94 27.74
C LYS A 326 -5.62 0.81 28.46
N GLU A 327 -4.97 -0.09 27.74
CA GLU A 327 -4.16 -1.18 28.31
C GLU A 327 -2.97 -0.66 29.13
N LEU A 328 -2.35 0.42 28.67
CA LEU A 328 -1.25 1.10 29.37
C LEU A 328 -1.72 1.97 30.55
N GLY A 329 -3.04 2.11 30.75
CA GLY A 329 -3.60 2.97 31.80
C GLY A 329 -3.42 4.46 31.54
N GLU A 330 -3.18 4.85 30.28
CA GLU A 330 -3.08 6.25 29.88
C GLU A 330 -4.50 6.87 29.90
N PRO A 331 -4.76 7.90 30.72
CA PRO A 331 -6.11 8.42 30.87
C PRO A 331 -6.57 9.23 29.65
N ARG A 332 -5.61 9.72 28.85
CA ARG A 332 -5.85 10.60 27.70
C ARG A 332 -4.86 10.34 26.59
N LEU A 333 -5.34 10.39 25.35
CA LEU A 333 -4.51 10.42 24.14
C LEU A 333 -5.03 11.48 23.16
N VAL A 334 -4.20 11.91 22.22
CA VAL A 334 -4.60 12.85 21.15
C VAL A 334 -4.62 12.11 19.82
N LEU A 335 -5.74 12.18 19.11
CA LEU A 335 -5.91 11.61 17.78
C LEU A 335 -6.13 12.69 16.74
N ARG A 336 -5.64 12.47 15.52
CA ARG A 336 -5.94 13.28 14.34
C ARG A 336 -6.91 12.55 13.46
N LEU A 337 -8.11 13.09 13.30
CA LEU A 337 -9.20 12.43 12.60
C LEU A 337 -9.68 13.22 11.38
N GLY A 338 -10.05 12.48 10.34
CA GLY A 338 -10.63 13.00 9.11
C GLY A 338 -9.63 13.68 8.17
N PRO A 339 -10.08 14.05 6.95
CA PRO A 339 -9.20 14.52 5.86
C PRO A 339 -8.51 15.86 6.13
N ARG A 340 -8.99 16.63 7.11
CA ARG A 340 -8.38 17.89 7.55
C ARG A 340 -7.44 17.73 8.75
N GLY A 341 -7.27 16.51 9.27
CA GLY A 341 -6.40 16.24 10.42
C GLY A 341 -6.85 16.95 11.70
N TRP A 342 -8.16 17.02 11.95
CA TRP A 342 -8.68 17.67 13.16
C TRP A 342 -8.16 16.93 14.40
N SER A 343 -7.63 17.69 15.36
CA SER A 343 -7.07 17.10 16.59
C SER A 343 -8.16 16.98 17.66
N TYR A 344 -8.27 15.77 18.22
CA TYR A 344 -9.20 15.44 19.28
C TYR A 344 -8.45 14.85 20.47
N THR A 345 -8.83 15.23 21.68
CA THR A 345 -8.43 14.50 22.87
C THR A 345 -9.44 13.40 23.14
N ILE A 346 -8.97 12.17 23.26
CA ILE A 346 -9.74 11.04 23.77
C ILE A 346 -9.49 10.98 25.28
N ASP A 347 -10.52 11.20 26.08
CA ASP A 347 -10.48 11.03 27.53
C ASP A 347 -11.13 9.69 27.88
N LEU A 348 -10.30 8.72 28.28
CA LEU A 348 -10.72 7.34 28.57
C LEU A 348 -11.37 7.20 29.94
N LEU A 349 -11.16 8.16 30.85
CA LEU A 349 -11.83 8.19 32.14
C LEU A 349 -13.26 8.70 31.99
N ALA A 350 -13.43 9.79 31.23
CA ALA A 350 -14.73 10.37 30.94
C ALA A 350 -15.48 9.66 29.80
N MET A 351 -14.81 8.78 29.06
CA MET A 351 -15.34 8.09 27.87
C MET A 351 -15.90 9.08 26.84
N VAL A 352 -15.13 10.13 26.54
CA VAL A 352 -15.48 11.14 25.53
C VAL A 352 -14.32 11.48 24.58
N GLN A 353 -14.66 11.83 23.35
CA GLN A 353 -13.82 12.52 22.39
C GLN A 353 -14.11 14.03 22.48
N ARG A 354 -13.10 14.85 22.78
CA ARG A 354 -13.19 16.32 22.82
C ARG A 354 -12.48 16.92 21.60
N ASN A 355 -13.19 17.71 20.81
CA ASN A 355 -12.57 18.51 19.75
C ASN A 355 -11.75 19.65 20.38
N LEU A 356 -10.45 19.70 20.09
CA LEU A 356 -9.55 20.72 20.67
C LEU A 356 -9.84 22.14 20.16
N TYR A 357 -10.50 22.29 19.01
CA TYR A 357 -10.80 23.60 18.42
C TYR A 357 -11.98 24.29 19.09
N ASN A 358 -13.09 23.58 19.32
CA ASN A 358 -14.33 24.17 19.82
C ASN A 358 -14.81 23.57 21.15
N GLY A 359 -14.03 22.68 21.76
CA GLY A 359 -14.36 22.01 23.02
C GLY A 359 -15.53 21.04 22.96
N THR A 360 -16.13 20.80 21.79
CA THR A 360 -17.30 19.92 21.66
C THR A 360 -16.92 18.49 22.04
N GLU A 361 -17.68 17.92 22.97
CA GLU A 361 -17.51 16.55 23.45
C GLU A 361 -18.48 15.60 22.75
N ARG A 362 -18.02 14.38 22.50
CA ARG A 362 -18.80 13.30 21.91
C ARG A 362 -18.54 12.01 22.69
N PRO A 363 -19.57 11.30 23.18
CA PRO A 363 -19.38 10.03 23.85
C PRO A 363 -18.62 9.03 22.98
N ILE A 364 -17.76 8.23 23.60
CA ILE A 364 -17.09 7.10 22.96
C ILE A 364 -17.44 5.80 23.66
N ARG A 365 -17.32 4.67 22.96
CA ARG A 365 -17.48 3.34 23.55
C ARG A 365 -16.59 2.33 22.87
N SER A 366 -16.28 1.27 23.60
CA SER A 366 -15.89 0.00 22.99
C SER A 366 -17.16 -0.70 22.50
N ALA A 367 -17.22 -1.02 21.21
CA ALA A 367 -18.28 -1.80 20.60
C ALA A 367 -18.07 -3.32 20.75
N GLY A 368 -17.16 -3.71 21.65
CA GLY A 368 -16.71 -5.06 21.81
C GLY A 368 -15.57 -5.44 20.87
N MET A 369 -15.22 -6.71 20.97
CA MET A 369 -14.14 -7.32 20.22
C MET A 369 -14.59 -7.63 18.78
N VAL A 370 -13.97 -6.98 17.80
CA VAL A 370 -14.18 -7.26 16.39
C VAL A 370 -13.00 -8.06 15.87
N ARG A 371 -13.30 -9.20 15.23
CA ARG A 371 -12.28 -10.00 14.57
C ARG A 371 -11.82 -9.29 13.31
N LYS A 372 -10.55 -8.89 13.26
CA LYS A 372 -9.96 -8.47 11.99
C LYS A 372 -9.99 -9.64 11.01
N PRO A 373 -10.31 -9.39 9.73
CA PRO A 373 -10.21 -10.43 8.72
C PRO A 373 -8.73 -10.78 8.55
N GLY A 374 -8.35 -11.97 8.98
CA GLY A 374 -7.06 -12.58 8.72
C GLY A 374 -7.25 -14.06 8.44
N ARG A 375 -6.32 -14.65 7.69
CA ARG A 375 -6.40 -16.06 7.29
C ARG A 375 -5.85 -17.02 8.34
N VAL A 376 -4.95 -16.53 9.19
CA VAL A 376 -4.21 -17.32 10.17
C VAL A 376 -4.39 -16.68 11.54
N SER A 377 -4.81 -17.40 12.59
CA SER A 377 -4.82 -16.85 13.96
C SER A 377 -3.41 -16.57 14.48
N HIS A 378 -3.28 -15.80 15.55
CA HIS A 378 -1.97 -15.57 16.16
C HIS A 378 -1.35 -16.88 16.67
N GLU A 379 -2.14 -17.77 17.26
CA GLU A 379 -1.69 -19.09 17.71
C GLU A 379 -1.28 -19.98 16.54
N GLU A 380 -2.05 -19.96 15.44
CA GLU A 380 -1.71 -20.67 14.20
C GLU A 380 -0.41 -20.13 13.58
N LEU A 381 -0.19 -18.82 13.60
CA LEU A 381 1.06 -18.22 13.15
C LEU A 381 2.23 -18.69 14.01
N GLN A 382 2.11 -18.62 15.33
CA GLN A 382 3.14 -19.08 16.27
C GLN A 382 3.49 -20.56 16.06
N ALA A 383 2.48 -21.41 15.85
CA ALA A 383 2.68 -22.81 15.51
C ALA A 383 3.41 -22.98 14.15
N GLY A 384 3.03 -22.19 13.14
CA GLY A 384 3.70 -22.18 11.83
C GLY A 384 5.14 -21.69 11.88
N ILE A 385 5.42 -20.63 12.63
CA ILE A 385 6.79 -20.12 12.85
C ILE A 385 7.64 -21.20 13.51
N LYS A 386 7.13 -21.81 14.59
CA LYS A 386 7.83 -22.91 15.27
C LYS A 386 8.10 -24.08 14.32
N PHE A 387 7.16 -24.40 13.43
CA PHE A 387 7.35 -25.43 12.40
C PHE A 387 8.54 -25.08 11.47
N PHE A 388 8.60 -23.85 10.94
CA PHE A 388 9.70 -23.43 10.06
C PHE A 388 11.05 -23.21 10.77
N VAL A 389 11.03 -22.86 12.06
CA VAL A 389 12.24 -22.85 12.91
C VAL A 389 12.80 -24.26 13.06
N ASN A 390 11.94 -25.24 13.35
CA ASN A 390 12.37 -26.65 13.47
C ASN A 390 12.92 -27.22 12.15
N LEU A 391 12.50 -26.68 11.00
CA LEU A 391 13.05 -27.02 9.69
C LEU A 391 14.36 -26.28 9.36
N ALA A 392 14.89 -25.46 10.26
CA ALA A 392 16.04 -24.58 10.06
C ALA A 392 15.89 -23.60 8.88
N THR A 393 14.65 -23.31 8.48
CA THR A 393 14.34 -22.29 7.46
C THR A 393 14.20 -20.88 8.04
N LEU A 394 14.09 -20.76 9.37
CA LEU A 394 14.03 -19.52 10.11
C LEU A 394 14.79 -19.69 11.42
N THR A 395 15.52 -18.68 11.85
CA THR A 395 16.27 -18.73 13.12
C THR A 395 15.43 -18.19 14.27
N GLU A 396 15.68 -18.71 15.48
CA GLU A 396 15.04 -18.21 16.69
C GLU A 396 15.42 -16.74 16.92
N GLY A 397 14.44 -15.95 17.36
CA GLY A 397 14.69 -14.61 17.88
C GLY A 397 15.54 -14.67 19.14
N LYS A 398 16.38 -13.65 19.36
CA LYS A 398 17.05 -13.49 20.65
C LYS A 398 16.07 -12.79 21.59
N SER A 399 15.39 -13.58 22.41
CA SER A 399 14.49 -13.10 23.47
C SER A 399 15.21 -12.20 24.47
#